data_AF-A0A0M1JJA5-F1
#
_entry.id   AF-A0A0M1JJA5-F1
#
_cell.length_a   1.000
_cell.length_b   1.000
_cell.length_c   1.000
_cell.angle_alpha   90.00
_cell.angle_beta   90.00
_cell.angle_gamma   90.00
#
_symmetry.space_group_name_H-M   'P 1'
#
loop_
_entity.id
_entity.type
_entity.pdbx_description
1 polymer ?
#
loop_
_entity_poly.entity_id
_entity_poly.type
_entity_poly.pdbx_seq_one_letter_code
_entity_poly.pdbx_strand_id
1 'polypeptide(L)'
;MDKMVEKDKIDDDNVMQHREKNGIEFWVNTLTRQCGINIRGVARLCGVDSRAIRSAIQKSQKTEAEVGKIRETELYNLLKGKDIFLEKVGKNYPTKRGGAVKIILSHICSIFIRYYAGKGYTTSIESIGQAR
;
A
#
# COMPACT_ATOMS: atom_id res chain seq x y z
N MET A 1 -7.08 35.86 -31.56
CA MET A 1 -6.05 35.62 -30.54
C MET A 1 -6.66 34.71 -29.49
N ASP A 2 -6.74 33.43 -29.81
CA ASP A 2 -7.23 32.42 -28.87
C ASP A 2 -6.02 31.74 -28.26
N LYS A 3 -5.73 32.08 -27.00
CA LYS A 3 -4.71 31.39 -26.21
C LYS A 3 -5.21 29.96 -26.00
N MET A 4 -4.75 29.06 -26.86
CA MET A 4 -4.84 27.63 -26.61
C MET A 4 -4.18 27.36 -25.25
N VAL A 5 -5.01 26.87 -24.33
CA VAL A 5 -4.63 26.40 -23.00
C VAL A 5 -3.41 25.48 -23.16
N GLU A 6 -2.32 25.87 -22.51
CA GLU A 6 -1.10 25.08 -22.39
C GLU A 6 -1.48 23.76 -21.72
N LYS A 7 -1.81 22.77 -22.54
CA LYS A 7 -2.13 21.41 -22.10
C LYS A 7 -0.91 20.90 -21.34
N ASP A 8 -1.14 20.64 -20.06
CA ASP A 8 -0.35 19.80 -19.15
C ASP A 8 0.82 19.12 -19.84
N LYS A 9 1.99 19.78 -19.79
CA LYS A 9 3.25 19.08 -19.95
C LYS A 9 3.32 18.09 -18.80
N ILE A 10 2.96 16.84 -19.06
CA ILE A 10 3.31 15.73 -18.18
C ILE A 10 4.82 15.68 -18.25
N ASP A 11 5.50 16.22 -17.25
CA ASP A 11 6.93 16.01 -17.07
C ASP A 11 7.18 14.50 -17.13
N ASP A 12 7.93 14.06 -18.13
CA ASP A 12 8.39 12.67 -18.28
C ASP A 12 9.16 12.17 -17.03
N ASP A 13 9.53 13.08 -16.14
CA ASP A 13 10.19 12.83 -14.86
C ASP A 13 9.25 12.50 -13.69
N ASN A 14 7.92 12.62 -13.85
CA ASN A 14 6.96 12.42 -12.74
C ASN A 14 6.37 11.00 -12.71
N VAL A 15 7.26 10.01 -12.61
CA VAL A 15 6.95 8.57 -12.60
C VAL A 15 6.03 8.16 -11.43
N MET A 16 6.02 8.93 -10.33
CA MET A 16 5.22 8.64 -9.13
C MET A 16 4.10 9.65 -8.98
N GLN A 17 2.89 9.26 -9.41
CA GLN A 17 1.70 10.07 -9.16
C GLN A 17 1.17 9.84 -7.74
N HIS A 18 0.91 10.92 -7.03
CA HIS A 18 0.30 10.92 -5.70
C HIS A 18 -1.09 11.56 -5.76
N ARG A 19 -2.06 10.95 -5.08
CA ARG A 19 -3.42 11.46 -4.95
C ARG A 19 -3.96 11.13 -3.56
N GLU A 20 -4.99 11.86 -3.15
CA GLU A 20 -5.66 11.65 -1.87
C GLU A 20 -7.17 11.58 -2.06
N LYS A 21 -7.83 10.62 -1.42
CA LYS A 21 -9.29 10.51 -1.39
C LYS A 21 -9.73 10.06 0.00
N ASN A 22 -10.67 10.76 0.61
CA ASN A 22 -11.21 10.46 1.94
C ASN A 22 -10.12 10.33 3.04
N GLY A 23 -9.03 11.09 2.93
CA GLY A 23 -7.87 11.01 3.84
C GLY A 23 -7.04 9.73 3.69
N ILE A 24 -7.17 9.02 2.56
CA ILE A 24 -6.30 7.92 2.15
C ILE A 24 -5.44 8.41 1.00
N GLU A 25 -4.14 8.35 1.21
CA GLU A 25 -3.13 8.73 0.23
C GLU A 25 -2.76 7.50 -0.61
N PHE A 26 -2.78 7.66 -1.93
CA PHE A 26 -2.47 6.61 -2.89
C PHE A 26 -1.41 7.05 -3.90
N TRP A 27 -0.54 6.10 -4.25
CA TRP A 27 0.55 6.29 -5.18
C TRP A 27 0.42 5.34 -6.36
N VAL A 28 0.76 5.83 -7.53
CA VAL A 28 0.81 5.06 -8.77
C VAL A 28 2.16 5.30 -9.43
N ASN A 29 2.91 4.23 -9.63
CA ASN A 29 4.06 4.23 -10.53
C ASN A 29 3.54 4.10 -11.96
N THR A 30 3.69 5.14 -12.76
CA THR A 30 3.16 5.18 -14.14
C THR A 30 3.91 4.25 -15.09
N LEU A 31 5.18 3.93 -14.81
CA LEU A 31 5.99 3.01 -15.60
C LEU A 31 5.62 1.55 -15.34
N THR A 32 5.61 1.13 -14.08
CA THR A 32 5.31 -0.27 -13.73
C THR A 32 3.83 -0.56 -13.63
N ARG A 33 2.98 0.48 -13.67
CA ARG A 33 1.54 0.44 -13.39
C ARG A 33 1.19 -0.11 -11.99
N GLN A 34 2.19 -0.28 -11.13
CA GLN A 34 1.96 -0.69 -9.76
C GLN A 34 1.46 0.50 -8.95
N CYS A 35 0.56 0.21 -8.02
CA CYS A 35 -0.01 1.21 -7.15
C CYS A 35 -0.10 0.69 -5.72
N GLY A 36 -0.38 1.59 -4.79
CA GLY A 36 -0.50 1.24 -3.39
C GLY A 36 -0.87 2.41 -2.52
N ILE A 37 -1.02 2.13 -1.23
CA ILE A 37 -1.33 3.14 -0.22
C ILE A 37 -0.38 3.00 0.98
N ASN A 38 -0.28 4.06 1.77
CA ASN A 38 0.56 4.01 2.97
C ASN A 38 -0.04 3.07 4.05
N ILE A 39 0.78 2.70 5.04
CA ILE A 39 0.38 1.81 6.15
C ILE A 39 -0.87 2.32 6.89
N ARG A 40 -1.01 3.64 7.06
CA ARG A 40 -2.15 4.24 7.77
C ARG A 40 -3.45 4.06 6.98
N GLY A 41 -3.39 4.21 5.66
CA GLY A 41 -4.50 3.96 4.75
C GLY A 41 -4.96 2.51 4.81
N VAL A 42 -4.03 1.55 4.77
CA VAL A 42 -4.38 0.12 4.95
C VAL A 42 -5.04 -0.13 6.29
N ALA A 43 -4.47 0.41 7.38
CA ALA A 43 -5.02 0.26 8.72
C ALA A 43 -6.46 0.81 8.83
N ARG A 44 -6.71 1.97 8.21
CA ARG A 44 -8.04 2.60 8.14
C ARG A 44 -9.04 1.73 7.37
N LEU A 45 -8.67 1.22 6.19
CA LEU A 45 -9.51 0.28 5.42
C LEU A 45 -9.75 -1.04 6.17
N CYS A 46 -8.81 -1.41 7.05
CA CYS A 46 -8.91 -2.62 7.84
C CYS A 46 -9.69 -2.44 9.16
N GLY A 47 -9.96 -1.21 9.60
CA GLY A 47 -10.52 -0.93 10.93
C GLY A 47 -9.61 -1.36 12.08
N VAL A 48 -8.28 -1.29 11.91
CA VAL A 48 -7.29 -1.71 12.92
C VAL A 48 -6.24 -0.65 13.19
N ASP A 49 -5.49 -0.81 14.28
CA ASP A 49 -4.34 0.05 14.57
C ASP A 49 -3.20 -0.19 13.57
N SER A 50 -2.50 0.89 13.17
CA SER A 50 -1.37 0.82 12.25
C SER A 50 -0.22 -0.10 12.72
N ARG A 51 -0.08 -0.33 14.04
CA ARG A 51 0.85 -1.30 14.64
C ARG A 51 0.52 -2.71 14.20
N ALA A 52 -0.76 -3.09 14.06
CA ALA A 52 -1.15 -4.43 13.61
C ALA A 52 -0.62 -4.71 12.19
N ILE A 53 -0.78 -3.75 11.28
CA ILE A 53 -0.25 -3.82 9.91
C ILE A 53 1.29 -3.89 9.93
N ARG A 54 1.95 -3.01 10.70
CA ARG A 54 3.43 -3.02 10.82
C ARG A 54 3.95 -4.34 11.36
N SER A 55 3.36 -4.86 12.42
CA SER A 55 3.77 -6.12 13.05
C SER A 55 3.58 -7.31 12.12
N ALA A 56 2.50 -7.33 11.32
CA ALA A 56 2.30 -8.38 10.32
C ALA A 56 3.40 -8.36 9.24
N ILE A 57 3.70 -7.18 8.70
CA ILE A 57 4.77 -7.00 7.69
C ILE A 57 6.15 -7.36 8.27
N GLN A 58 6.47 -6.88 9.48
CA GLN A 58 7.74 -7.19 10.13
C GLN A 58 7.91 -8.70 10.33
N LYS A 59 6.85 -9.41 10.71
CA LYS A 59 6.89 -10.87 10.86
C LYS A 59 7.05 -11.58 9.51
N SER A 60 6.41 -11.09 8.45
CA SER A 60 6.49 -11.73 7.12
C SER A 60 7.83 -11.51 6.42
N GLN A 61 8.62 -10.53 6.84
CA GLN A 61 9.94 -10.22 6.28
C GLN A 61 11.11 -10.87 7.04
N LYS A 62 10.85 -11.58 8.14
CA LYS A 62 11.89 -12.31 8.88
C LYS A 62 12.36 -13.53 8.11
N THR A 63 13.66 -13.79 8.14
CA THR A 63 14.29 -14.97 7.53
C THR A 63 14.05 -16.23 8.37
N GLU A 64 14.10 -17.42 7.77
CA GLU A 64 13.85 -18.70 8.47
C GLU A 64 14.71 -18.89 9.74
N ALA A 65 15.93 -18.35 9.76
CA ALA A 65 16.81 -18.36 10.93
C ALA A 65 16.28 -17.51 12.12
N GLU A 66 15.45 -16.50 11.84
CA GLU A 66 14.80 -15.64 12.84
C GLU A 66 13.40 -16.15 13.23
N VAL A 67 12.92 -17.21 12.57
CA VAL A 67 11.54 -17.72 12.62
C VAL A 67 11.32 -18.77 13.71
N GLY A 68 12.36 -19.25 14.40
CA GLY A 68 12.29 -20.32 15.40
C GLY A 68 11.29 -20.12 16.57
N LYS A 69 10.59 -18.99 16.64
CA LYS A 69 9.49 -18.71 17.58
C LYS A 69 8.29 -17.94 16.99
N ILE A 70 8.21 -17.76 15.67
CA ILE A 70 7.03 -17.08 15.09
C ILE A 70 5.90 -18.10 15.04
N ARG A 71 4.87 -17.88 15.86
CA ARG A 71 3.59 -18.59 15.69
C ARG A 71 3.09 -18.26 14.28
N GLU A 72 3.14 -19.25 13.39
CA GLU A 72 2.58 -19.10 12.05
C GLU A 72 1.11 -18.70 12.18
N THR A 73 0.79 -17.55 11.61
CA THR A 73 -0.58 -17.07 11.51
C THR A 73 -1.01 -17.17 10.07
N GLU A 74 -2.31 -17.30 9.85
CA GLU A 74 -2.90 -17.21 8.51
C GLU A 74 -2.39 -15.98 7.75
N LEU A 75 -2.36 -14.80 8.39
CA LEU A 75 -1.84 -13.59 7.78
C LEU A 75 -0.33 -13.65 7.48
N TYR A 76 0.48 -14.26 8.34
CA TYR A 76 1.90 -14.50 8.04
C TYR A 76 2.06 -15.34 6.78
N ASN A 77 1.32 -16.45 6.68
CA ASN A 77 1.39 -17.35 5.52
C ASN A 77 0.90 -16.68 4.23
N LEU A 78 -0.05 -15.74 4.32
CA LEU A 78 -0.50 -14.95 3.18
C LEU A 78 0.54 -13.91 2.71
N LEU A 79 1.43 -13.45 3.59
CA LEU A 79 2.39 -12.39 3.30
C LEU A 79 3.82 -12.89 3.04
N LYS A 80 4.20 -14.06 3.57
CA LYS A 80 5.57 -14.58 3.49
C LYS A 80 6.00 -14.76 2.03
N GLY A 81 7.23 -14.33 1.73
CA GLY A 81 7.83 -14.42 0.40
C GLY A 81 7.20 -13.50 -0.66
N LYS A 82 6.39 -12.50 -0.27
CA LYS A 82 5.82 -11.52 -1.20
C LYS A 82 6.52 -10.17 -1.11
N ASP A 83 6.61 -9.50 -2.24
CA ASP A 83 7.01 -8.09 -2.29
C ASP A 83 5.89 -7.24 -1.65
N ILE A 84 6.21 -6.63 -0.51
CA ILE A 84 5.22 -5.89 0.28
C ILE A 84 5.07 -4.46 -0.20
N PHE A 85 6.18 -3.84 -0.56
CA PHE A 85 6.27 -2.40 -0.78
C PHE A 85 6.42 -2.09 -2.26
N LEU A 86 5.84 -0.97 -2.68
CA LEU A 86 6.10 -0.39 -3.99
C LEU A 86 7.57 0.01 -4.04
N GLU A 87 8.34 -0.71 -4.86
CA GLU A 87 9.78 -0.52 -4.96
C GLU A 87 10.14 0.77 -5.69
N LYS A 88 11.37 1.21 -5.45
CA LYS A 88 12.03 2.29 -6.18
C LYS A 88 12.29 1.83 -7.62
N VAL A 89 11.99 2.67 -8.60
CA VAL A 89 12.39 2.47 -10.01
C VAL A 89 13.28 3.63 -10.42
N GLY A 90 14.55 3.36 -10.77
CA GLY A 90 15.51 4.42 -11.10
C GLY A 90 15.74 5.36 -9.91
N LYS A 91 15.62 6.68 -10.06
CA LYS A 91 15.70 7.64 -8.92
C LYS A 91 14.33 7.96 -8.30
N ASN A 92 13.28 7.23 -8.67
CA ASN A 92 11.90 7.57 -8.34
C ASN A 92 11.40 6.81 -7.12
N TYR A 93 10.94 7.55 -6.13
CA TYR A 93 10.45 7.04 -4.86
C TYR A 93 9.09 7.66 -4.53
N PRO A 94 8.24 6.94 -3.79
CA PRO A 94 7.14 7.60 -3.10
C PRO A 94 7.71 8.55 -2.05
N THR A 95 7.57 9.85 -2.25
CA THR A 95 8.01 10.88 -1.29
C THR A 95 6.87 11.84 -0.95
N LYS A 96 6.89 12.38 0.26
CA LYS A 96 6.00 13.46 0.73
C LYS A 96 6.81 14.38 1.65
N ARG A 97 6.49 15.68 1.69
CA ARG A 97 7.16 16.74 2.50
C ARG A 97 7.60 16.20 3.89
N GLY A 98 8.84 15.71 4.00
CA GLY A 98 9.33 14.98 5.18
C GLY A 98 10.12 13.69 4.89
N GLY A 99 10.09 13.16 3.66
CA GLY A 99 10.97 12.06 3.22
C GLY A 99 10.26 10.94 2.45
N ALA A 100 10.96 9.81 2.34
CA ALA A 100 10.44 8.62 1.68
C ALA A 100 9.26 8.01 2.45
N VAL A 101 8.22 7.61 1.72
CA VAL A 101 7.01 7.00 2.28
C VAL A 101 6.98 5.52 1.91
N LYS A 102 6.72 4.64 2.87
CA LYS A 102 6.50 3.22 2.61
C LYS A 102 5.08 2.99 2.11
N ILE A 103 4.96 2.61 0.84
CA ILE A 103 3.70 2.34 0.16
C ILE A 103 3.52 0.83 0.03
N ILE A 104 2.44 0.28 0.57
CA ILE A 104 2.09 -1.13 0.45
C ILE A 104 1.41 -1.35 -0.90
N LEU A 105 1.86 -2.35 -1.67
CA LEU A 105 1.29 -2.67 -2.98
C LEU A 105 -0.21 -2.99 -2.88
N SER A 106 -0.99 -2.62 -3.90
CA SER A 106 -2.45 -2.77 -3.93
C SER A 106 -2.92 -4.22 -3.74
N HIS A 107 -2.21 -5.19 -4.31
CA HIS A 107 -2.52 -6.61 -4.12
C HIS A 107 -2.26 -7.07 -2.68
N ILE A 108 -1.24 -6.51 -2.01
CA ILE A 108 -0.98 -6.75 -0.59
C ILE A 108 -2.02 -6.05 0.29
N CYS A 109 -2.44 -4.83 -0.06
CA CYS A 109 -3.56 -4.15 0.60
C CYS A 109 -4.82 -5.02 0.56
N SER A 110 -5.09 -5.65 -0.58
CA SER A 110 -6.23 -6.56 -0.76
C SER A 110 -6.14 -7.79 0.15
N ILE A 111 -4.94 -8.33 0.40
CA ILE A 111 -4.73 -9.42 1.38
C ILE A 111 -5.16 -8.98 2.78
N PHE A 112 -4.70 -7.82 3.24
CA PHE A 112 -5.06 -7.30 4.55
C PHE A 112 -6.57 -7.08 4.69
N ILE A 113 -7.19 -6.42 3.70
CA ILE A 113 -8.63 -6.13 3.71
C ILE A 113 -9.43 -7.44 3.75
N ARG A 114 -9.10 -8.42 2.91
CA ARG A 114 -9.80 -9.72 2.90
C ARG A 114 -9.59 -10.49 4.20
N TYR A 115 -8.37 -10.48 4.74
CA TYR A 115 -8.06 -11.14 6.02
C TYR A 115 -8.92 -10.56 7.15
N TYR A 116 -8.94 -9.24 7.32
CA TYR A 116 -9.72 -8.62 8.40
C TYR A 116 -11.23 -8.70 8.15
N ALA A 117 -11.69 -8.64 6.89
CA ALA A 117 -13.09 -8.92 6.56
C ALA A 117 -13.49 -10.34 6.96
N GLY A 118 -12.64 -11.34 6.69
CA GLY A 118 -12.84 -12.74 7.11
C GLY A 118 -12.82 -12.93 8.64
N LYS A 119 -12.23 -12.00 9.39
CA LYS A 119 -12.30 -11.96 10.86
C LYS A 119 -13.51 -11.17 11.40
N GLY A 120 -14.39 -10.65 10.53
CA GLY A 120 -15.60 -9.92 10.91
C GLY A 120 -15.43 -8.42 11.11
N TYR A 121 -14.31 -7.81 10.69
CA TYR A 121 -14.13 -6.37 10.77
C TYR A 121 -15.02 -5.66 9.74
N THR A 122 -16.05 -4.97 10.21
CA THR A 122 -17.08 -4.32 9.37
C THR A 122 -16.48 -3.28 8.42
N THR A 123 -15.51 -2.48 8.87
CA THR A 123 -14.80 -1.51 8.02
C THR A 123 -14.09 -2.18 6.84
N SER A 124 -13.54 -3.39 7.04
CA SER A 124 -12.94 -4.16 5.93
C SER A 124 -13.98 -4.70 4.97
N ILE A 125 -15.10 -5.20 5.50
CA ILE A 125 -16.21 -5.71 4.69
C ILE A 125 -16.77 -4.59 3.79
N GLU A 126 -17.00 -3.40 4.35
CA GLU A 126 -17.43 -2.21 3.62
C GLU A 126 -16.41 -1.78 2.55
N SER A 127 -15.12 -1.83 2.88
CA SER A 127 -14.03 -1.49 1.95
C SER A 127 -13.98 -2.42 0.74
N ILE A 128 -14.39 -3.70 0.87
CA ILE A 128 -14.53 -4.63 -0.27
C ILE A 128 -15.74 -4.23 -1.13
N GLY A 129 -16.86 -3.86 -0.50
CA GLY A 129 -18.10 -3.50 -1.19
C GLY A 129 -18.02 -2.24 -2.05
N GLN A 130 -17.13 -1.30 -1.70
CA GLN A 130 -16.88 -0.06 -2.45
C GLN A 130 -15.94 -0.23 -3.65
N ALA A 131 -15.33 -1.40 -3.84
CA ALA A 131 -14.40 -1.68 -4.93
C ALA A 131 -15.08 -2.24 -6.19
N ARG A 132 -16.40 -2.08 -6.33
CA ARG A 132 -17.20 -2.50 -7.49
C ARG A 132 -17.47 -1.34 -8.44
#